data_AF-A0A8D9DAH2-F1
#
_entry.id   AF-A0A8D9DAH2-F1
#
_cell.length_a   1.000
_cell.length_b   1.000
_cell.length_c   1.000
_cell.angle_alpha   90.00
_cell.angle_beta   90.00
_cell.angle_gamma   90.00
#
_symmetry.space_group_name_H-M   'P 1'
#
loop_
_entity.id
_entity.type
_entity.pdbx_description
1 polymer ?
#
loop_
_entity_poly.entity_id
_entity_poly.type
_entity_poly.pdbx_seq_one_letter_code
_entity_poly.pdbx_strand_id
1 'polypeptide(L)'
;QTRWVLPYKTKNVEDDYSLGKVLGQGQFGTTYLCTHNQSGQKLACKSIPKRKLLCQEDYDDVLREIQIMHHLSEYPNVVRIQDTYEDSNSVHLVMELCEGGELFDRIVKKGHYSEREAAKLMKTIVGVVETCHSLGVLHRDLKPENFLFASCDEDASLKSTDFGLSVFCKPGLT
;
A
#
# COMPACT_ATOMS: atom_id res chain seq x y z
N GLN A 1 -0.71 -23.87 -16.83
CA GLN A 1 0.54 -23.71 -16.07
C GLN A 1 0.25 -22.72 -14.96
N THR A 2 0.36 -23.12 -13.69
CA THR A 2 0.09 -22.21 -12.57
C THR A 2 1.21 -21.17 -12.53
N ARG A 3 0.91 -19.94 -12.94
CA ARG A 3 1.88 -18.84 -12.94
C ARG A 3 2.06 -18.33 -11.52
N TRP A 4 3.29 -17.99 -11.19
CA TRP A 4 3.68 -17.42 -9.90
C TRP A 4 4.13 -15.98 -10.14
N VAL A 5 3.79 -15.09 -9.20
CA VAL A 5 4.18 -13.67 -9.22
C VAL A 5 5.57 -13.51 -8.58
N LEU A 6 5.77 -14.11 -7.42
CA LEU A 6 7.03 -14.06 -6.70
C LEU A 6 8.08 -14.95 -7.39
N PRO A 7 9.34 -14.50 -7.48
CA PRO A 7 10.43 -15.27 -8.08
C PRO A 7 10.92 -16.42 -7.17
N TYR A 8 10.34 -16.57 -5.97
CA TYR A 8 10.67 -17.59 -4.98
C TYR A 8 9.41 -18.18 -4.35
N LYS A 9 9.50 -19.40 -3.82
CA LYS A 9 8.41 -20.01 -3.06
C LYS A 9 8.37 -19.43 -1.66
N THR A 10 7.16 -19.20 -1.15
CA THR A 10 6.89 -18.83 0.23
C THR A 10 6.12 -19.95 0.92
N LYS A 11 6.11 -19.93 2.25
CA LYS A 11 5.14 -20.72 3.04
C LYS A 11 3.74 -20.08 2.97
N ASN A 12 2.77 -20.63 3.69
CA ASN A 12 1.45 -20.03 3.75
C ASN A 12 1.49 -18.77 4.64
N VAL A 13 0.77 -17.72 4.25
CA VAL A 13 0.64 -16.51 5.07
C VAL A 13 0.06 -16.83 6.46
N GLU A 14 -0.84 -17.81 6.54
CA GLU A 14 -1.50 -18.23 7.78
C GLU A 14 -0.54 -18.86 8.81
N ASP A 15 0.62 -19.35 8.36
CA ASP A 15 1.65 -19.90 9.25
C ASP A 15 2.25 -18.80 10.16
N ASP A 16 2.33 -17.55 9.65
CA ASP A 16 2.89 -16.40 10.37
C ASP A 16 1.86 -15.39 10.82
N TYR A 17 0.71 -15.28 10.12
CA TYR A 17 -0.28 -14.24 10.35
C TYR A 17 -1.69 -14.79 10.44
N SER A 18 -2.43 -14.32 11.42
CA SER A 18 -3.87 -14.54 11.51
C SER A 18 -4.61 -13.43 10.76
N LEU A 19 -5.31 -13.77 9.68
CA LEU A 19 -6.15 -12.83 8.93
C LEU A 19 -7.47 -12.57 9.66
N GLY A 20 -7.80 -11.31 9.87
CA GLY A 20 -8.97 -10.83 10.60
C GLY A 20 -10.02 -10.16 9.70
N LYS A 21 -10.64 -9.10 10.22
CA LYS A 21 -11.69 -8.36 9.51
C LYS A 21 -11.17 -7.70 8.22
N VAL A 22 -12.07 -7.52 7.25
CA VAL A 22 -11.80 -6.70 6.06
C VAL A 22 -11.67 -5.23 6.48
N LEU A 23 -10.62 -4.57 6.00
CA LEU A 23 -10.37 -3.13 6.16
C LEU A 23 -10.81 -2.34 4.92
N GLY A 24 -10.66 -2.93 3.73
CA GLY A 24 -11.05 -2.29 2.49
C GLY A 24 -11.03 -3.27 1.32
N GLN A 25 -11.72 -2.92 0.24
CA GLN A 25 -11.74 -3.68 -0.99
C GLN A 25 -11.38 -2.76 -2.16
N GLY A 26 -10.21 -2.99 -2.75
CA GLY A 26 -9.72 -2.24 -3.89
C GLY A 26 -9.94 -2.98 -5.21
N GLN A 27 -9.51 -2.34 -6.29
CA GLN A 27 -9.56 -2.90 -7.65
C GLN A 27 -8.86 -4.28 -7.69
N PHE A 28 -7.65 -4.36 -7.15
CA PHE A 28 -6.78 -5.54 -7.27
C PHE A 28 -7.04 -6.61 -6.21
N GLY A 29 -7.59 -6.26 -5.05
CA GLY A 29 -7.67 -7.21 -3.94
C GLY A 29 -8.45 -6.71 -2.74
N THR A 30 -8.46 -7.52 -1.71
CA THR A 30 -9.10 -7.20 -0.42
C THR A 30 -8.01 -7.02 0.62
N THR A 31 -8.08 -5.93 1.38
CA THR A 31 -7.17 -5.65 2.49
C THR A 31 -7.82 -6.11 3.78
N TYR A 32 -7.12 -6.93 4.54
CA TYR A 32 -7.53 -7.46 5.84
C TYR A 32 -6.66 -6.87 6.95
N LEU A 33 -7.23 -6.71 8.14
CA LEU A 33 -6.43 -6.62 9.36
C LEU A 33 -5.74 -7.97 9.53
N CYS A 34 -4.44 -8.00 9.77
CA CYS A 34 -3.74 -9.22 10.15
C CYS A 34 -2.94 -9.03 11.43
N THR A 35 -2.69 -10.13 12.13
CA THR A 35 -1.91 -10.14 13.37
C THR A 35 -0.77 -11.12 13.24
N HIS A 36 0.46 -10.68 13.47
CA HIS A 36 1.63 -11.56 13.48
C HIS A 36 1.54 -12.53 14.67
N ASN A 37 1.49 -13.83 14.40
CA ASN A 37 1.16 -14.89 15.35
C ASN A 37 2.10 -14.89 16.58
N GLN A 38 3.39 -14.62 16.38
CA GLN A 38 4.38 -14.67 17.47
C GLN A 38 4.39 -13.40 18.31
N SER A 39 4.34 -12.23 17.68
CA SER A 39 4.52 -10.94 18.37
C SER A 39 3.21 -10.28 18.81
N GLY A 40 2.07 -10.69 18.26
CA GLY A 40 0.79 -10.00 18.42
C GLY A 40 0.69 -8.65 17.70
N GLN A 41 1.71 -8.28 16.90
CA GLN A 41 1.70 -7.03 16.14
C GLN A 41 0.58 -7.03 15.10
N LYS A 42 -0.20 -5.94 15.08
CA LYS A 42 -1.25 -5.70 14.08
C LYS A 42 -0.68 -5.03 12.84
N LEU A 43 -1.10 -5.52 11.69
CA LEU A 43 -0.65 -5.13 10.35
C LEU A 43 -1.86 -5.15 9.39
N ALA A 44 -1.65 -4.72 8.16
CA ALA A 44 -2.63 -4.88 7.07
C ALA A 44 -2.10 -5.91 6.06
N CYS A 45 -2.97 -6.75 5.52
CA CYS A 45 -2.64 -7.73 4.50
C CYS A 45 -3.53 -7.52 3.28
N LYS A 46 -2.98 -7.04 2.17
CA LYS A 46 -3.67 -6.96 0.87
C LYS A 46 -3.52 -8.30 0.17
N SER A 47 -4.64 -8.99 -0.02
CA SER A 47 -4.71 -10.28 -0.72
C SER A 47 -5.28 -10.08 -2.13
N ILE A 48 -4.48 -10.42 -3.14
CA ILE A 48 -4.80 -10.29 -4.58
C ILE A 48 -5.09 -11.70 -5.12
N PRO A 49 -6.35 -12.04 -5.41
CA PRO A 49 -6.70 -13.36 -5.92
C PRO A 49 -6.12 -13.58 -7.34
N LYS A 50 -5.43 -14.70 -7.56
CA LYS A 50 -4.87 -15.07 -8.88
C LYS A 50 -5.92 -15.18 -9.98
N ARG A 51 -7.17 -15.48 -9.62
CA ARG A 51 -8.31 -15.45 -10.56
C ARG A 51 -8.59 -14.07 -11.16
N LYS A 52 -8.08 -12.99 -10.55
CA LYS A 52 -8.15 -11.62 -11.09
C LYS A 52 -6.97 -11.30 -12.02
N LEU A 53 -5.94 -12.15 -12.09
CA LEU A 53 -4.77 -11.98 -12.94
C LEU A 53 -4.99 -12.78 -14.23
N LEU A 54 -5.45 -12.09 -15.28
CA LEU A 54 -5.96 -12.68 -16.50
C LEU A 54 -4.88 -12.84 -17.58
N CYS A 55 -3.90 -11.94 -17.61
CA CYS A 55 -2.80 -11.95 -18.58
C CYS A 55 -1.43 -11.83 -17.90
N GLN A 56 -0.33 -11.89 -18.68
CA GLN A 56 1.02 -11.84 -18.10
C GLN A 56 1.30 -10.49 -17.44
N GLU A 57 0.78 -9.43 -18.06
CA GLU A 57 0.91 -8.05 -17.63
C GLU A 57 0.34 -7.87 -16.21
N ASP A 58 -0.76 -8.54 -15.86
CA ASP A 58 -1.32 -8.50 -14.49
C ASP A 58 -0.36 -9.09 -13.44
N TYR A 59 0.36 -10.17 -13.78
CA TYR A 59 1.37 -10.76 -12.88
C TYR A 59 2.57 -9.83 -12.73
N ASP A 60 3.01 -9.24 -13.84
CA ASP A 60 4.12 -8.30 -13.87
C ASP A 60 3.79 -7.01 -13.11
N ASP A 61 2.53 -6.56 -13.14
CA ASP A 61 2.04 -5.39 -12.41
C ASP A 61 2.05 -5.63 -10.89
N VAL A 62 1.59 -6.79 -10.42
CA VAL A 62 1.66 -7.13 -8.99
C VAL A 62 3.11 -7.26 -8.52
N LEU A 63 3.99 -7.89 -9.31
CA LEU A 63 5.41 -7.98 -8.98
C LEU A 63 6.05 -6.58 -8.91
N ARG A 64 5.68 -5.68 -9.84
CA ARG A 64 6.17 -4.30 -9.85
C ARG A 64 5.68 -3.50 -8.65
N GLU A 65 4.43 -3.66 -8.24
CA GLU A 65 3.89 -3.05 -7.02
C GLU A 65 4.74 -3.44 -5.81
N ILE A 66 5.01 -4.74 -5.63
CA ILE A 66 5.86 -5.26 -4.55
C ILE A 66 7.26 -4.64 -4.59
N GLN A 67 7.88 -4.60 -5.77
CA GLN A 67 9.22 -4.01 -5.94
C GLN A 67 9.26 -2.52 -5.60
N ILE A 68 8.24 -1.76 -6.04
CA ILE A 68 8.13 -0.34 -5.74
C ILE A 68 7.93 -0.11 -4.25
N MET A 69 7.07 -0.88 -3.60
CA MET A 69 6.85 -0.76 -2.15
C MET A 69 8.11 -1.06 -1.35
N HIS A 70 8.90 -2.08 -1.74
CA HIS A 70 10.21 -2.34 -1.14
C HIS A 70 11.21 -1.21 -1.41
N HIS A 71 11.23 -0.65 -2.62
CA HIS A 71 12.12 0.46 -2.98
C HIS A 71 11.84 1.74 -2.20
N LEU A 72 10.59 1.96 -1.80
CA LEU A 72 10.12 3.15 -1.07
C LEU A 72 9.97 2.93 0.44
N SER A 73 10.29 1.75 0.98
CA SER A 73 9.91 1.31 2.33
C SER A 73 10.52 2.13 3.48
N GLU A 74 11.66 2.79 3.23
CA GLU A 74 12.38 3.58 4.24
C GLU A 74 11.84 5.02 4.39
N TYR A 75 10.87 5.42 3.56
CA TYR A 75 10.35 6.78 3.55
C TYR A 75 9.10 6.92 4.44
N PRO A 76 9.07 7.90 5.36
CA PRO A 76 8.08 7.94 6.45
C PRO A 76 6.63 8.15 5.98
N ASN A 77 6.43 8.80 4.84
CA ASN A 77 5.11 9.08 4.25
C ASN A 77 4.67 8.05 3.21
N VAL A 78 5.37 6.91 3.12
CA VAL A 78 4.97 5.75 2.32
C VAL A 78 4.68 4.58 3.28
N VAL A 79 3.68 3.77 2.95
CA VAL A 79 3.37 2.56 3.70
C VAL A 79 4.52 1.55 3.57
N ARG A 80 5.01 1.06 4.70
CA ARG A 80 6.07 0.07 4.73
C ARG A 80 5.51 -1.32 4.44
N ILE A 81 6.00 -1.96 3.39
CA ILE A 81 5.82 -3.40 3.19
C ILE A 81 6.71 -4.17 4.16
N GLN A 82 6.16 -5.17 4.82
CA GLN A 82 6.86 -6.00 5.78
C GLN A 82 7.25 -7.34 5.15
N ASP A 83 6.26 -8.05 4.62
CA ASP A 83 6.43 -9.41 4.11
C ASP A 83 5.54 -9.66 2.89
N THR A 84 5.94 -10.62 2.07
CA THR A 84 5.17 -11.07 0.90
C THR A 84 5.02 -12.58 0.89
N TYR A 85 3.81 -13.05 0.59
CA TYR A 85 3.48 -14.45 0.48
C TYR A 85 2.71 -14.71 -0.82
N GLU A 86 2.84 -15.92 -1.32
CA GLU A 86 2.06 -16.39 -2.46
C GLU A 86 1.67 -17.85 -2.24
N ASP A 87 0.41 -18.17 -2.51
CA ASP A 87 -0.10 -19.54 -2.49
C ASP A 87 -0.72 -19.91 -3.85
N SER A 88 -1.47 -21.01 -3.93
CA SER A 88 -2.10 -21.44 -5.18
C SER A 88 -3.22 -20.50 -5.66
N ASN A 89 -3.76 -19.67 -4.77
CA ASN A 89 -5.00 -18.91 -4.94
C ASN A 89 -4.77 -17.39 -4.97
N SER A 90 -3.78 -16.87 -4.23
CA SER A 90 -3.58 -15.43 -4.02
C SER A 90 -2.11 -15.05 -3.82
N VAL A 91 -1.83 -13.76 -4.02
CA VAL A 91 -0.62 -13.07 -3.57
C VAL A 91 -1.00 -12.19 -2.37
N HIS A 92 -0.20 -12.17 -1.32
CA HIS A 92 -0.44 -11.46 -0.07
C HIS A 92 0.69 -10.47 0.22
N LEU A 93 0.33 -9.20 0.39
CA LEU A 93 1.25 -8.13 0.75
C LEU A 93 0.95 -7.72 2.19
N VAL A 94 1.84 -8.06 3.12
CA VAL A 94 1.76 -7.67 4.53
C VAL A 94 2.46 -6.33 4.69
N MET A 95 1.76 -5.33 5.22
CA MET A 95 2.21 -3.95 5.33
C MET A 95 1.84 -3.36 6.69
N GLU A 96 2.49 -2.26 7.06
CA GLU A 96 2.12 -1.55 8.29
C GLU A 96 0.64 -1.12 8.28
N LEU A 97 0.01 -1.19 9.45
CA LEU A 97 -1.39 -0.79 9.62
C LEU A 97 -1.49 0.71 9.84
N CYS A 98 -2.34 1.38 9.05
CA CYS A 98 -2.74 2.77 9.28
C CYS A 98 -4.13 2.79 9.94
N GLU A 99 -4.20 3.16 11.21
CA GLU A 99 -5.45 3.11 12.01
C GLU A 99 -6.26 4.42 11.97
N GLY A 100 -5.68 5.50 11.45
CA GLY A 100 -6.27 6.84 11.46
C GLY A 100 -7.32 7.11 10.38
N GLY A 101 -7.59 6.14 9.50
CA GLY A 101 -8.55 6.25 8.42
C GLY A 101 -8.07 7.10 7.23
N GLU A 102 -8.96 7.27 6.26
CA GLU A 102 -8.69 7.98 5.01
C GLU A 102 -8.58 9.49 5.20
N LEU A 103 -7.73 10.12 4.38
CA LEU A 103 -7.57 11.57 4.35
C LEU A 103 -8.91 12.28 4.13
N PHE A 104 -9.68 11.81 3.15
CA PHE A 104 -10.94 12.42 2.76
C PHE A 104 -11.96 12.40 3.90
N ASP A 105 -12.13 11.26 4.56
CA ASP A 105 -13.05 11.11 5.69
C ASP A 105 -12.70 12.07 6.83
N ARG A 106 -11.40 12.27 7.10
CA ARG A 106 -10.96 13.18 8.15
C ARG A 106 -11.24 14.64 7.80
N ILE A 107 -11.07 15.01 6.54
CA ILE A 107 -11.44 16.35 6.03
C ILE A 107 -12.95 16.57 6.18
N VAL A 108 -13.76 15.62 5.72
CA VAL A 108 -15.23 15.70 5.79
C VAL A 108 -15.72 15.79 7.25
N LYS A 109 -15.19 14.93 8.14
CA LYS A 109 -15.58 14.89 9.56
C LYS A 109 -15.26 16.18 10.31
N LYS A 110 -14.18 16.89 9.93
CA LYS A 110 -13.79 18.15 10.56
C LYS A 110 -14.69 19.32 10.15
N GLY A 111 -15.32 19.24 8.98
CA GLY A 111 -16.27 20.22 8.45
C GLY A 111 -15.60 21.51 7.94
N HIS A 112 -14.83 22.19 8.79
CA HIS A 112 -14.05 23.37 8.40
C HIS A 112 -12.56 23.04 8.40
N TYR A 113 -11.93 23.20 7.23
CA TYR A 113 -10.51 23.02 7.04
C TYR A 113 -9.91 24.37 6.61
N SER A 114 -9.01 24.93 7.42
CA SER A 114 -8.36 26.19 7.07
C SER A 114 -7.34 26.01 5.95
N GLU A 115 -7.07 27.07 5.18
CA GLU A 115 -6.01 27.05 4.15
C GLU A 115 -4.65 26.65 4.75
N ARG A 116 -4.38 27.06 5.99
CA ARG A 116 -3.14 26.69 6.71
C ARG A 116 -3.04 25.18 6.92
N GLU A 117 -4.14 24.51 7.25
CA GLU A 117 -4.16 23.06 7.44
C GLU A 117 -4.08 22.34 6.09
N ALA A 118 -4.81 22.82 5.08
CA ALA A 118 -4.73 22.30 3.72
C ALA A 118 -3.30 22.40 3.16
N ALA A 119 -2.61 23.51 3.39
CA ALA A 119 -1.23 23.71 2.98
C ALA A 119 -0.27 22.71 3.65
N LYS A 120 -0.49 22.34 4.91
CA LYS A 120 0.30 21.30 5.60
C LYS A 120 0.10 19.93 4.94
N LEU A 121 -1.15 19.54 4.66
CA LEU A 121 -1.44 18.28 3.98
C LEU A 121 -0.84 18.26 2.57
N MET A 122 -1.01 19.34 1.82
CA MET A 122 -0.49 19.44 0.47
C MET A 122 1.04 19.34 0.46
N LYS A 123 1.73 19.97 1.43
CA LYS A 123 3.17 19.82 1.58
C LYS A 123 3.58 18.35 1.75
N THR A 124 2.87 17.58 2.56
CA THR A 124 3.13 16.15 2.74
C THR A 124 2.88 15.35 1.46
N ILE A 125 1.76 15.61 0.77
CA ILE A 125 1.42 14.94 -0.50
C ILE A 125 2.49 15.24 -1.56
N VAL A 126 2.89 16.51 -1.73
CA VAL A 126 3.97 16.89 -2.65
C VAL A 126 5.29 16.24 -2.26
N GLY A 127 5.59 16.12 -0.96
CA GLY A 127 6.78 15.41 -0.47
C GLY A 127 6.79 13.93 -0.84
N VAL A 128 5.64 13.25 -0.82
CA VAL A 128 5.50 11.87 -1.33
C VAL A 128 5.80 11.81 -2.83
N VAL A 129 5.26 12.76 -3.61
CA VAL A 129 5.51 12.84 -5.06
C VAL A 129 6.98 13.09 -5.36
N GLU A 130 7.60 14.04 -4.67
CA GLU A 130 9.04 14.33 -4.76
C GLU A 130 9.87 13.08 -4.46
N THR A 131 9.55 12.37 -3.37
CA THR A 131 10.20 11.11 -3.00
C THR A 131 10.11 10.10 -4.12
N CYS A 132 8.90 9.82 -4.62
CA CYS A 132 8.68 8.88 -5.72
C CYS A 132 9.51 9.27 -6.95
N HIS A 133 9.43 10.53 -7.38
CA HIS A 133 10.11 11.02 -8.58
C HIS A 133 11.63 10.97 -8.44
N SER A 134 12.18 11.35 -7.27
CA SER A 134 13.63 11.30 -7.00
C SER A 134 14.20 9.88 -7.08
N LEU A 135 13.35 8.87 -6.86
CA LEU A 135 13.66 7.45 -6.87
C LEU A 135 13.27 6.76 -8.17
N GLY A 136 12.86 7.53 -9.18
CA GLY A 136 12.46 7.00 -10.49
C GLY A 136 11.15 6.22 -10.45
N VAL A 137 10.19 6.63 -9.62
CA VAL A 137 8.85 6.03 -9.54
C VAL A 137 7.80 7.07 -9.90
N LEU A 138 6.84 6.70 -10.75
CA LEU A 138 5.61 7.46 -10.98
C LEU A 138 4.45 6.76 -10.27
N HIS A 139 3.79 7.46 -9.34
CA HIS A 139 2.68 6.86 -8.56
C HIS A 139 1.43 6.58 -9.39
N ARG A 140 1.07 7.50 -10.31
CA ARG A 140 -0.05 7.41 -11.28
C ARG A 140 -1.48 7.29 -10.73
N ASP A 141 -1.68 7.23 -9.42
CA ASP A 141 -3.01 7.13 -8.79
C ASP A 141 -3.08 7.97 -7.51
N LEU A 142 -2.75 9.26 -7.62
CA LEU A 142 -2.81 10.18 -6.48
C LEU A 142 -4.25 10.64 -6.28
N LYS A 143 -4.89 10.15 -5.23
CA LYS A 143 -6.24 10.54 -4.82
C LYS A 143 -6.36 10.45 -3.29
N PRO A 144 -7.26 11.22 -2.66
CA PRO A 144 -7.39 11.24 -1.20
C PRO A 144 -7.55 9.86 -0.52
N GLU A 145 -8.19 8.91 -1.19
CA GLU A 145 -8.46 7.54 -0.73
C GLU A 145 -7.17 6.72 -0.56
N ASN A 146 -6.13 7.05 -1.32
CA ASN A 146 -4.82 6.38 -1.26
C ASN A 146 -3.90 6.98 -0.19
N PHE A 147 -4.40 7.92 0.62
CA PHE A 147 -3.68 8.49 1.76
C PHE A 147 -4.39 8.17 3.07
N LEU A 148 -3.70 7.44 3.95
CA LEU A 148 -4.20 7.07 5.26
C LEU A 148 -3.39 7.76 6.36
N PHE A 149 -4.04 8.05 7.48
CA PHE A 149 -3.33 8.48 8.69
C PHE A 149 -2.82 7.26 9.48
N ALA A 150 -1.58 7.34 9.96
CA ALA A 150 -0.95 6.26 10.73
C ALA A 150 -1.74 5.90 12.01
N SER A 151 -2.30 6.91 12.69
CA SER A 151 -3.10 6.75 13.91
C SER A 151 -4.25 7.76 13.97
N CYS A 152 -5.13 7.60 14.96
CA CYS A 152 -6.25 8.52 15.22
C CYS A 152 -5.81 9.88 15.81
N ASP A 153 -4.53 10.05 16.15
CA ASP A 153 -4.00 11.26 16.79
C ASP A 153 -4.10 12.47 15.85
N GLU A 154 -4.23 13.68 16.41
CA GLU A 154 -4.41 14.91 15.63
C GLU A 154 -3.22 15.23 14.72
N ASP A 155 -2.02 14.90 15.19
CA ASP A 155 -0.74 15.10 14.51
C ASP A 155 -0.22 13.84 13.80
N ALA A 156 -1.07 12.82 13.63
CA ALA A 156 -0.71 11.57 12.97
C ALA A 156 -0.11 11.80 11.57
N SER A 157 0.94 11.04 11.26
CA SER A 157 1.57 11.09 9.93
C SER A 157 0.62 10.60 8.84
N LEU A 158 0.61 11.30 7.71
CA LEU A 158 -0.07 10.88 6.49
C LEU A 158 0.84 9.94 5.68
N LYS A 159 0.29 8.82 5.22
CA LYS A 159 1.00 7.78 4.46
C LYS A 159 0.26 7.47 3.16
N SER A 160 1.01 7.37 2.06
CA SER A 160 0.52 6.84 0.78
C SER A 160 0.55 5.31 0.81
N THR A 161 -0.54 4.67 0.36
CA THR A 161 -0.77 3.23 0.61
C THR A 161 -0.98 2.37 -0.63
N ASP A 162 -1.22 2.93 -1.81
CA ASP A 162 -1.53 2.14 -3.02
C ASP A 162 -0.59 2.45 -4.19
N PHE A 163 0.24 1.47 -4.54
CA PHE A 163 1.20 1.56 -5.65
C PHE A 163 0.86 0.61 -6.80
N GLY A 164 -0.37 0.05 -6.82
CA GLY A 164 -0.79 -0.94 -7.83
C GLY A 164 -0.76 -0.45 -9.29
N LEU A 165 -0.83 0.87 -9.51
CA LEU A 165 -0.71 1.49 -10.84
C LEU A 165 0.65 2.15 -11.08
N SER A 166 1.54 2.08 -10.09
CA SER A 166 2.84 2.74 -10.14
C SER A 166 3.81 2.04 -11.09
N VAL A 167 4.74 2.80 -11.64
CA VAL A 167 5.76 2.28 -12.55
C VAL A 167 7.13 2.88 -12.24
N PHE A 168 8.18 2.12 -12.50
CA PHE A 168 9.53 2.68 -12.58
C PHE A 168 9.64 3.53 -13.85
N CYS A 169 10.13 4.74 -13.71
CA CYS A 169 10.43 5.67 -14.77
C CYS A 169 11.93 5.91 -14.82
N LYS A 170 12.52 5.81 -16.01
CA LYS A 170 13.89 6.26 -16.26
C LYS A 170 13.85 7.74 -16.64
N PRO A 171 14.49 8.64 -15.88
CA PRO A 171 14.62 10.03 -16.29
C PRO A 171 15.32 10.10 -17.66
N GLY A 172 14.69 10.71 -18.67
CA GLY A 172 15.31 11.02 -19.97
C GLY A 172 15.05 10.05 -21.12
N LEU A 173 14.13 9.08 -20.99
CA LEU A 173 13.61 8.29 -22.11
C LEU A 173 12.18 8.76 -22.41
N THR A 174 12.08 9.77 -23.28
CA THR A 174 10.85 10.15 -24.02
C THR A 174 10.71 9.29 -25.26
#